data_AF-A0A4U1J867-F1
#
_entry.id   AF-A0A4U1J867-F1
#
_cell.length_a   1.000
_cell.length_b   1.000
_cell.length_c   1.000
_cell.angle_alpha   90.00
_cell.angle_beta   90.00
_cell.angle_gamma   90.00
#
_symmetry.space_group_name_H-M   'P 1'
#
loop_
_entity.id
_entity.type
_entity.pdbx_description
1 polymer ?
#
loop_
_entity_poly.entity_id
_entity_poly.type
_entity_poly.pdbx_seq_one_letter_code
_entity_poly.pdbx_strand_id
1 'polypeptide(L)'
;MRVNGRVLRYGTLAERRLFLSLGITELRVPRSMNPYTVARRIARAAKNNTPDMEFFKALATQAKRPPGQPPVPPPDFDRPEPVLPEHELVHAEAA
;
A
#
# COMPACT_ATOMS: atom_id res chain seq x y z
N MET A 1 -23.66 -1.20 0.22
CA MET A 1 -22.56 -1.98 0.84
C MET A 1 -23.14 -3.12 1.64
N ARG A 2 -22.56 -4.32 1.54
CA ARG A 2 -22.85 -5.48 2.40
C ARG A 2 -21.67 -5.69 3.34
N VAL A 3 -21.94 -5.80 4.64
CA VAL A 3 -20.92 -5.95 5.69
C VAL A 3 -21.05 -7.34 6.32
N ASN A 4 -20.04 -8.18 6.13
CA ASN A 4 -19.94 -9.50 6.75
C ASN A 4 -18.78 -9.48 7.75
N GLY A 5 -19.07 -9.05 8.98
CA GLY A 5 -18.04 -8.82 10.00
C GLY A 5 -17.05 -7.75 9.55
N ARG A 6 -15.84 -8.16 9.13
CA ARG A 6 -14.78 -7.28 8.62
C ARG A 6 -14.59 -7.33 7.10
N VAL A 7 -15.37 -8.15 6.41
CA VAL A 7 -15.32 -8.28 4.95
C VAL A 7 -16.44 -7.43 4.36
N LEU A 8 -16.07 -6.51 3.48
CA LEU A 8 -16.99 -5.64 2.75
C LEU A 8 -17.18 -6.14 1.33
N ARG A 9 -18.44 -6.21 0.90
CA ARG A 9 -18.84 -6.63 -0.44
C ARG A 9 -19.79 -5.61 -1.07
N TYR A 10 -19.77 -5.51 -2.39
CA TYR A 10 -20.70 -4.65 -3.12
C TYR A 10 -22.15 -5.08 -2.90
N GLY A 11 -23.04 -4.10 -2.69
CA GLY A 11 -24.49 -4.30 -2.63
C GLY A 11 -25.22 -3.64 -3.80
N THR A 12 -24.57 -2.73 -4.51
CA THR A 12 -25.11 -2.00 -5.67
C THR A 12 -24.19 -2.10 -6.87
N LEU A 13 -24.70 -1.77 -8.05
CA LEU A 13 -23.94 -1.81 -9.30
C LEU A 13 -22.83 -0.76 -9.37
N ALA A 14 -23.05 0.43 -8.79
CA ALA A 14 -22.04 1.48 -8.68
C ALA A 14 -20.85 1.02 -7.81
N GLU A 15 -21.14 0.42 -6.66
CA GLU A 15 -20.12 -0.18 -5.79
C GLU A 15 -19.38 -1.33 -6.50
N ARG A 16 -20.07 -2.16 -7.28
CA ARG A 16 -19.44 -3.23 -8.05
C ARG A 16 -18.44 -2.68 -9.07
N ARG A 17 -18.81 -1.63 -9.81
CA ARG A 17 -17.90 -0.96 -10.77
C ARG A 17 -16.67 -0.39 -10.07
N LEU A 18 -16.86 0.24 -8.91
CA LEU A 18 -15.77 0.77 -8.08
C LEU A 18 -14.79 -0.35 -7.66
N PHE A 19 -15.30 -1.48 -7.16
CA PHE A 19 -14.49 -2.63 -6.75
C PHE A 19 -13.73 -3.25 -7.93
N LEU A 20 -14.40 -3.45 -9.06
CA LEU A 20 -13.80 -3.98 -10.28
C LEU A 20 -12.73 -3.05 -10.86
N SER A 21 -12.88 -1.73 -10.76
CA SER A 21 -11.86 -0.77 -11.20
C SER A 21 -10.53 -0.93 -10.45
N LEU A 22 -10.59 -1.45 -9.23
CA LEU A 22 -9.41 -1.75 -8.41
C LEU A 22 -8.99 -3.22 -8.50
N GLY A 23 -9.70 -4.04 -9.28
CA GLY A 23 -9.42 -5.47 -9.44
C GLY A 23 -9.67 -6.29 -8.17
N ILE A 24 -10.60 -5.86 -7.29
CA ILE A 24 -10.96 -6.58 -6.07
C ILE A 24 -12.45 -6.97 -6.10
N THR A 25 -12.79 -8.10 -5.49
CA THR A 25 -14.18 -8.57 -5.35
C THR A 25 -14.73 -8.33 -3.95
N GLU A 26 -13.85 -8.33 -2.95
CA GLU A 26 -14.13 -8.03 -1.57
C GLU A 26 -12.99 -7.23 -0.95
N LEU A 27 -13.30 -6.51 0.12
CA LEU A 27 -12.33 -5.72 0.86
C LEU A 27 -12.32 -6.15 2.31
N ARG A 28 -11.15 -6.57 2.81
CA ARG A 28 -10.97 -6.88 4.22
C ARG A 28 -10.51 -5.63 4.98
N VAL A 29 -11.30 -5.20 5.96
CA VAL A 29 -11.00 -3.98 6.72
C VAL A 29 -9.93 -4.26 7.79
N PRO A 30 -8.82 -3.49 7.84
CA PRO A 30 -7.76 -3.60 8.86
C PRO A 30 -8.30 -3.44 10.27
N ARG A 31 -7.81 -4.23 11.23
CA ARG A 31 -8.31 -4.26 12.62
C ARG A 31 -8.30 -2.90 13.33
N SER A 32 -7.40 -2.00 12.93
CA SER A 32 -7.28 -0.63 13.43
C SER A 32 -8.46 0.29 13.06
N MET A 33 -9.34 -0.13 12.14
CA MET A 33 -10.46 0.69 11.65
C MET A 33 -11.82 0.05 11.92
N ASN A 34 -12.84 0.90 12.07
CA ASN A 34 -14.23 0.48 12.19
C ASN A 34 -14.79 0.09 10.80
N PRO A 35 -15.29 -1.15 10.60
CA PRO A 35 -15.78 -1.62 9.31
C PRO A 35 -17.03 -0.86 8.83
N TYR A 36 -17.91 -0.39 9.72
CA TYR A 36 -19.11 0.34 9.35
C TYR A 36 -18.77 1.75 8.83
N THR A 37 -17.78 2.40 9.44
CA THR A 37 -17.28 3.71 8.97
C THR A 37 -16.67 3.59 7.58
N VAL A 38 -15.86 2.55 7.36
CA VAL A 38 -15.27 2.26 6.04
C VAL A 38 -16.36 1.96 5.01
N ALA A 39 -17.36 1.13 5.35
CA ALA A 39 -18.48 0.85 4.46
C ALA A 39 -19.26 2.11 4.07
N ARG A 40 -19.48 3.04 5.01
CA ARG A 40 -20.15 4.32 4.73
C ARG A 40 -19.32 5.21 3.81
N ARG A 41 -18.00 5.28 4.01
CA ARG A 41 -17.09 6.02 3.11
C ARG A 41 -17.11 5.44 1.70
N ILE A 42 -17.05 4.12 1.56
CA ILE A 42 -17.13 3.44 0.27
C ILE A 42 -18.47 3.72 -0.43
N ALA A 43 -19.58 3.70 0.31
CA ALA A 43 -20.89 4.05 -0.25
C ALA A 43 -20.96 5.51 -0.73
N ARG A 44 -20.21 6.44 -0.12
CA ARG A 44 -20.07 7.82 -0.62
C ARG A 44 -19.12 7.92 -1.81
N ALA A 45 -18.01 7.18 -1.81
CA ALA A 45 -17.10 7.09 -2.95
C ALA A 45 -17.81 6.60 -4.21
N ALA A 46 -18.70 5.61 -4.08
CA ALA A 46 -19.55 5.12 -5.17
C ALA A 46 -20.53 6.17 -5.74
N LYS A 47 -20.75 7.28 -5.00
CA LYS A 47 -21.53 8.45 -5.44
C LYS A 47 -20.65 9.59 -5.97
N ASN A 48 -19.42 9.28 -6.38
CA ASN A 48 -18.43 10.23 -6.90
C ASN A 48 -17.91 11.24 -5.87
N ASN A 49 -17.90 10.89 -4.58
CA ASN A 49 -17.21 11.70 -3.57
C ASN A 49 -15.68 11.48 -3.64
N THR A 50 -14.96 12.47 -4.16
CA THR A 50 -13.52 12.40 -4.47
C THR A 50 -12.60 12.04 -3.28
N PRO A 51 -12.71 12.66 -2.07
CA PRO A 51 -11.84 12.30 -0.94
C PRO A 51 -12.05 10.85 -0.45
N ASP A 52 -13.28 10.35 -0.50
CA ASP A 52 -13.57 8.97 -0.09
C ASP A 52 -13.06 7.95 -1.14
N MET A 53 -12.92 8.36 -2.41
CA MET A 53 -12.39 7.52 -3.48
C MET A 53 -10.88 7.29 -3.33
N GLU A 54 -10.11 8.33 -3.01
CA GLU A 54 -8.68 8.20 -2.74
C GLU A 54 -8.42 7.35 -1.48
N PHE A 55 -9.24 7.53 -0.44
CA PHE A 55 -9.20 6.66 0.74
C PHE A 55 -9.44 5.19 0.38
N PHE A 56 -10.42 4.91 -0.48
CA PHE A 56 -10.72 3.54 -0.89
C PHE A 56 -9.59 2.92 -1.74
N LYS A 57 -8.98 3.69 -2.65
CA LYS A 57 -7.80 3.25 -3.42
C LYS A 57 -6.65 2.86 -2.50
N ALA A 58 -6.30 3.73 -1.54
CA ALA A 58 -5.24 3.46 -0.58
C ALA A 58 -5.49 2.18 0.22
N LEU A 59 -6.73 1.99 0.68
CA LEU A 59 -7.13 0.82 1.45
C LEU A 59 -7.10 -0.47 0.60
N ALA A 60 -7.54 -0.41 -0.66
CA ALA A 60 -7.49 -1.54 -1.58
C ALA A 60 -6.04 -1.95 -1.91
N THR A 61 -5.14 -0.98 -2.08
CA THR A 61 -3.71 -1.25 -2.30
C THR A 61 -3.07 -1.94 -1.10
N GLN A 62 -3.41 -1.51 0.11
CA GLN A 62 -2.95 -2.19 1.34
C GLN A 62 -3.49 -3.62 1.45
N ALA A 63 -4.75 -3.84 1.05
CA ALA A 63 -5.37 -5.16 1.08
C ALA A 63 -4.76 -6.14 0.06
N LYS A 64 -4.17 -5.65 -1.04
CA LYS A 64 -3.46 -6.48 -2.03
C LYS A 64 -2.10 -6.99 -1.55
N ARG A 65 -1.57 -6.53 -0.40
CA ARG A 65 -0.32 -7.09 0.11
C ARG A 65 -0.50 -8.59 0.40
N PRO A 66 0.30 -9.48 -0.22
CA PRO A 66 0.17 -10.91 0.00
C PRO A 66 0.46 -11.22 1.48
N PRO A 67 -0.38 -12.04 2.15
CA PRO A 67 -0.08 -12.54 3.48
C PRO A 67 1.08 -13.54 3.34
N GLY A 68 2.31 -13.06 3.47
CA GLY A 68 3.49 -13.90 3.28
C GLY A 68 4.74 -13.18 2.79
N GLN A 69 4.72 -11.85 2.59
CA GLN A 69 5.98 -11.12 2.40
C GLN A 69 6.74 -11.16 3.74
N PRO A 70 7.91 -11.84 3.81
CA PRO A 70 8.72 -11.80 5.02
C PRO A 70 9.11 -10.34 5.28
N PRO A 71 9.22 -9.92 6.56
CA PRO A 71 9.76 -8.60 6.87
C PRO A 71 11.10 -8.46 6.15
N VAL A 72 11.24 -7.39 5.36
CA VAL A 72 12.52 -7.08 4.72
C VAL A 72 13.55 -6.98 5.85
N PRO A 73 14.63 -7.79 5.82
CA PRO A 73 15.64 -7.70 6.86
C PRO A 73 16.18 -6.27 6.91
N PRO A 74 16.48 -5.74 8.11
CA PRO A 74 17.11 -4.43 8.23
C PRO A 74 18.38 -4.41 7.37
N PRO A 75 18.72 -3.29 6.71
CA PRO A 75 19.96 -3.21 5.95
C PRO A 75 21.14 -3.54 6.87
N ASP A 76 21.94 -4.53 6.49
CA ASP A 76 23.14 -4.95 7.21
C ASP A 76 24.14 -3.78 7.24
N PHE A 77 24.11 -2.99 8.32
CA PHE A 77 25.10 -1.94 8.59
C PHE A 77 26.47 -2.50 9.01
N ASP A 78 26.60 -3.82 9.12
CA ASP A 78 27.83 -4.52 9.55
C ASP A 78 28.76 -4.91 8.38
N ARG A 79 28.42 -4.56 7.13
CA ARG A 79 29.37 -4.70 6.03
C ARG A 79 30.32 -3.50 6.07
N PRO A 80 31.64 -3.69 6.33
CA PRO A 80 32.59 -2.62 6.08
C PRO A 80 32.46 -2.24 4.60
N GLU A 81 32.31 -0.94 4.32
CA GLU A 81 32.30 -0.43 2.96
C GLU A 81 33.52 -1.01 2.22
N PRO A 82 33.34 -1.56 1.00
CA PRO A 82 34.49 -1.96 0.21
C PRO A 82 35.33 -0.70 -0.01
N VAL A 83 36.49 -0.66 0.64
CA VAL A 83 37.48 0.39 0.45
C VAL A 83 37.87 0.32 -1.03
N LEU A 84 37.28 1.19 -1.84
CA LEU A 84 37.70 1.40 -3.21
C LEU A 84 39.17 1.82 -3.13
N PRO A 85 40.10 1.16 -3.85
CA PRO A 85 41.49 1.58 -3.86
C PRO A 85 41.53 3.03 -4.34
N GLU A 86 42.04 3.92 -3.48
CA GLU A 86 42.19 5.33 -3.78
C GLU A 86 43.01 5.50 -5.06
N HIS A 87 42.42 6.18 -6.04
CA HIS A 87 43.12 6.61 -7.23
C HIS A 87 44.25 7.58 -6.85
N GLU A 88 45.48 7.14 -7.09
CA GLU A 88 46.70 7.87 -7.45
C GLU A 88 46.79 9.38 -7.10
N LEU A 89 47.72 9.72 -6.21
CA LEU A 89 48.43 11.00 -6.27
C LEU A 89 49.90 10.71 -6.58
N VAL A 90 50.19 10.69 -7.88
CA VAL A 90 51.54 10.80 -8.42
C VAL A 90 52.09 12.16 -7.99
N HIS A 91 53.05 12.17 -7.07
CA HIS A 91 53.84 13.39 -6.80
C HIS A 91 54.79 13.60 -7.98
N ALA A 92 54.36 14.45 -8.90
CA ALA A 92 55.24 15.11 -9.86
C ALA A 92 55.97 16.29 -9.20
N GLU A 93 57.27 16.33 -9.49
CA GLU A 93 58.16 17.48 -9.68
C GLU A 93 58.80 18.27 -8.52
N ALA A 94 60.14 18.34 -8.66
CA ALA A 94 60.99 19.54 -8.68
C ALA A 94 61.44 20.16 -7.35
N ALA A 95 62.71 19.92 -6.98
CA ALA A 95 63.84 20.87 -7.10
C ALA A 95 65.13 20.28 -6.52
#